data_AF-A0A2W4KN18-F1
#
_entry.id   AF-A0A2W4KN18-F1
#
_cell.length_a   1.000
_cell.length_b   1.000
_cell.length_c   1.000
_cell.angle_alpha   90.00
_cell.angle_beta   90.00
_cell.angle_gamma   90.00
#
_symmetry.space_group_name_H-M   'P 1'
#
loop_
_entity.id
_entity.type
_entity.pdbx_description
1 polymer ?
#
loop_
_entity_poly.entity_id
_entity_poly.type
_entity_poly.pdbx_seq_one_letter_code
_entity_poly.pdbx_strand_id
1 'polypeptide(L)'
;MIRLGKPVQLLEWGQGTNTTNQVWTKFAEGTIEGKPRTVDGVTTAVIAISGKLQKNNGGDDHVKIMQQGEGMTPASQKWGEVAMGTLSNVDESGGKTLVHIALKGAIKVGRLVQ
;
A
#
# COMPACT_ATOMS: atom_id res chain seq x y z
N MET A 1 10.50 -5.60 1.07
CA MET A 1 10.49 -5.94 -0.39
C MET A 1 9.08 -6.29 -0.75
N ILE A 2 8.47 -5.57 -1.70
CA ILE A 2 7.09 -5.87 -2.12
C ILE A 2 7.03 -7.20 -2.86
N ARG A 3 6.17 -8.12 -2.41
CA ARG A 3 5.92 -9.42 -3.06
C ARG A 3 4.60 -9.38 -3.82
N LEU A 4 4.61 -9.77 -5.09
CA LEU A 4 3.38 -9.90 -5.88
C LEU A 4 2.52 -11.05 -5.34
N GLY A 5 1.20 -10.85 -5.27
CA GLY A 5 0.25 -11.89 -4.85
C GLY A 5 0.13 -12.12 -3.34
N LYS A 6 0.88 -11.41 -2.50
CA LYS A 6 0.63 -11.36 -1.04
C LYS A 6 -0.40 -10.27 -0.72
N PRO A 7 -1.25 -10.48 0.30
CA PRO A 7 -2.22 -9.48 0.72
C PRO A 7 -1.51 -8.25 1.28
N VAL A 8 -2.11 -7.10 1.03
CA VAL A 8 -1.60 -5.78 1.39
C VAL A 8 -2.68 -4.99 2.10
N GLN A 9 -2.29 -4.27 3.14
CA GLN A 9 -3.14 -3.32 3.85
C GLN A 9 -2.68 -1.90 3.56
N LEU A 10 -3.66 -1.04 3.35
CA LEU A 10 -3.47 0.40 3.24
C LEU A 10 -3.91 1.04 4.54
N LEU A 11 -3.01 1.81 5.13
CA LEU A 11 -3.25 2.54 6.37
C LEU A 11 -3.15 4.03 6.08
N GLU A 12 -4.10 4.79 6.62
CA GLU A 12 -4.14 6.25 6.58
C GLU A 12 -3.64 6.82 7.91
N TRP A 13 -3.24 8.08 7.88
CA TRP A 13 -2.95 8.82 9.10
C TRP A 13 -4.24 9.02 9.91
N GLY A 14 -4.30 8.41 11.09
CA GLY A 14 -5.39 8.53 12.04
C GLY A 14 -5.26 9.77 12.95
N GLN A 15 -5.99 9.78 14.07
CA GLN A 15 -5.91 10.87 15.05
C GLN A 15 -4.59 10.80 15.84
N GLY A 16 -3.53 11.37 15.29
CA GLY A 16 -2.26 11.63 15.97
C GLY A 16 -1.90 13.11 15.86
N THR A 17 -1.68 13.78 16.99
CA THR A 17 -1.38 15.22 17.05
C THR A 17 0.06 15.58 16.66
N ASN A 18 0.94 14.59 16.49
CA ASN A 18 2.33 14.78 16.06
C ASN A 18 2.95 13.51 15.47
N THR A 19 4.14 13.66 14.88
CA THR A 19 4.94 12.60 14.24
C THR A 19 5.39 11.49 15.21
N THR A 20 5.26 11.67 16.52
CA THR A 20 5.72 10.72 17.55
C THR A 20 4.58 9.82 18.03
N ASN A 21 3.34 10.29 17.97
CA ASN A 21 2.12 9.55 18.33
C ASN A 21 1.30 9.21 17.07
N GLN A 22 1.95 8.63 16.07
CA GLN A 22 1.28 8.28 14.82
C GLN A 22 0.38 7.06 15.03
N VAL A 23 -0.93 7.26 14.94
CA VAL A 23 -1.88 6.16 14.87
C VAL A 23 -2.20 5.92 13.41
N TRP A 24 -1.71 4.80 12.86
CA TRP A 24 -2.03 4.38 11.50
C TRP A 24 -3.29 3.51 11.52
N THR A 25 -4.32 3.92 10.79
CA THR A 25 -5.62 3.22 10.78
C THR A 25 -5.82 2.54 9.43
N LYS A 26 -6.17 1.25 9.44
CA LYS A 26 -6.47 0.52 8.21
C LYS A 26 -7.74 1.07 7.57
N PHE A 27 -7.66 1.42 6.30
CA PHE A 27 -8.82 1.89 5.52
C PHE A 27 -9.10 1.02 4.29
N ALA A 28 -8.13 0.22 3.83
CA ALA A 28 -8.36 -0.75 2.77
C ALA A 28 -7.44 -1.97 2.87
N GLU A 29 -7.85 -3.05 2.21
CA GLU A 29 -7.09 -4.29 2.09
C GLU A 29 -7.26 -4.86 0.67
N GLY A 30 -6.19 -5.41 0.11
CA GLY A 30 -6.20 -5.86 -1.26
C GLY A 30 -4.90 -6.56 -1.66
N THR A 31 -4.59 -6.51 -2.94
CA THR A 31 -3.37 -7.12 -3.50
C THR A 31 -2.72 -6.17 -4.48
N ILE A 32 -1.38 -6.21 -4.54
CA ILE A 32 -0.65 -5.40 -5.54
C ILE A 32 -0.88 -5.98 -6.93
N GLU A 33 -1.34 -5.11 -7.81
CA GLU A 33 -1.62 -5.43 -9.20
C GLU A 33 -0.48 -4.94 -10.10
N GLY A 34 0.06 -5.86 -10.89
CA GLY A 34 1.17 -5.57 -11.79
C GLY A 34 2.49 -5.26 -11.08
N LYS A 35 3.51 -4.93 -11.88
CA LYS A 35 4.79 -4.44 -11.37
C LYS A 35 4.72 -2.92 -11.20
N PRO A 36 5.10 -2.39 -10.03
CA PRO A 36 5.27 -0.95 -9.85
C PRO A 36 6.13 -0.35 -10.96
N ARG A 37 5.67 0.77 -11.52
CA ARG A 37 6.37 1.48 -12.59
C ARG A 37 7.02 2.72 -12.02
N THR A 38 8.30 2.94 -12.33
CA THR A 38 9.01 4.17 -11.96
C THR A 38 9.10 5.09 -13.18
N VAL A 39 8.63 6.32 -13.02
CA VAL A 39 8.74 7.40 -14.01
C VAL A 39 9.22 8.65 -13.26
N ASP A 40 10.25 9.32 -13.76
CA ASP A 40 10.81 10.55 -13.18
C ASP A 40 11.12 10.46 -11.68
N GLY A 41 11.60 9.30 -11.22
CA GLY A 41 11.95 9.05 -9.81
C GLY A 41 10.77 8.76 -8.88
N VAL A 42 9.54 8.76 -9.40
CA VAL A 42 8.33 8.38 -8.67
C VAL A 42 7.93 6.96 -9.07
N THR A 43 7.81 6.08 -8.08
CA THR A 43 7.33 4.71 -8.31
C THR A 43 5.84 4.64 -8.00
N THR A 44 5.02 4.26 -8.97
CA THR A 44 3.59 4.04 -8.75
C THR A 44 3.32 2.59 -8.42
N ALA A 45 2.81 2.31 -7.22
CA ALA A 45 2.24 1.02 -6.86
C ALA A 45 0.73 1.04 -7.09
N VAL A 46 0.20 0.00 -7.75
CA VAL A 46 -1.23 -0.16 -7.98
C VAL A 46 -1.74 -1.26 -7.05
N ILE A 47 -2.74 -0.95 -6.23
CA ILE A 47 -3.34 -1.90 -5.30
C ILE A 47 -4.79 -2.11 -5.72
N ALA A 48 -5.13 -3.34 -6.06
CA ALA A 48 -6.50 -3.75 -6.30
C ALA A 48 -7.18 -4.08 -4.97
N ILE A 49 -8.27 -3.38 -4.68
CA ILE A 49 -9.13 -3.65 -3.52
C ILE A 49 -10.52 -4.07 -3.99
N SER A 50 -11.20 -4.82 -3.13
CA SER A 50 -12.60 -5.20 -3.35
C SER A 50 -13.52 -4.13 -2.76
N GLY A 51 -14.43 -3.60 -3.58
CA GLY A 51 -15.38 -2.58 -3.15
C GLY A 51 -14.77 -1.16 -3.13
N LYS A 52 -15.54 -0.21 -2.57
CA LYS A 52 -15.19 1.21 -2.61
C LYS A 52 -14.13 1.59 -1.59
N LEU A 53 -13.24 2.50 -1.96
CA LEU A 53 -12.27 3.10 -1.05
C LEU A 53 -12.97 4.00 -0.04
N GLN A 54 -12.84 3.72 1.26
CA GLN A 54 -13.39 4.54 2.34
C GLN A 54 -12.25 5.10 3.19
N LYS A 55 -11.67 6.21 2.75
CA LYS A 55 -10.64 6.95 3.48
C LYS A 55 -11.30 8.00 4.36
N ASN A 56 -11.06 7.95 5.67
CA ASN A 56 -11.74 8.84 6.62
C ASN A 56 -11.05 10.19 6.74
N ASN A 57 -9.73 10.23 6.54
CA ASN A 57 -8.94 11.44 6.60
C ASN A 57 -8.73 12.01 5.19
N GLY A 58 -9.71 12.76 4.68
CA GLY A 58 -9.62 13.39 3.35
C GLY A 58 -8.58 14.51 3.23
N GLY A 59 -8.01 15.01 4.34
CA GLY A 59 -7.05 16.11 4.34
C GLY A 59 -5.58 15.69 4.22
N ASP A 60 -5.29 14.39 4.31
CA ASP A 60 -3.92 13.86 4.31
C ASP A 60 -3.79 12.67 3.36
N ASP A 61 -3.08 12.84 2.25
CA ASP A 61 -2.90 11.79 1.24
C ASP A 61 -1.82 10.76 1.57
N HIS A 62 -1.14 10.85 2.71
CA HIS A 62 -0.13 9.87 3.07
C HIS A 62 -0.77 8.51 3.35
N VAL A 63 -0.20 7.50 2.69
CA VAL A 63 -0.62 6.12 2.80
C VAL A 63 0.58 5.26 3.15
N LYS A 64 0.42 4.46 4.21
CA LYS A 64 1.35 3.39 4.56
C LYS A 64 0.87 2.08 3.96
N ILE A 65 1.77 1.39 3.29
CA ILE A 65 1.53 0.08 2.68
C ILE A 65 2.16 -0.98 3.58
N MET A 66 1.33 -1.89 4.09
CA MET A 66 1.76 -3.03 4.92
C MET A 66 1.53 -4.33 4.16
N GLN A 67 2.44 -5.29 4.26
CA GLN A 67 2.30 -6.59 3.60
C GLN A 67 2.55 -7.75 4.57
N GLN A 68 1.78 -8.84 4.43
CA GLN A 68 2.03 -10.07 5.19
C GLN A 68 3.31 -10.77 4.74
N GLY A 69 4.07 -11.30 5.70
CA GLY A 69 5.28 -12.06 5.44
C GLY A 69 6.55 -11.21 5.33
N GLU A 70 6.49 -9.95 5.76
CA GLU A 70 7.66 -9.11 6.05
C GLU A 70 8.26 -9.58 7.38
N GLY A 71 9.17 -10.53 7.30
CA GLY A 71 9.96 -11.07 8.41
C GLY A 71 10.99 -12.08 7.90
N MET A 72 11.87 -12.59 8.76
CA MET A 72 12.85 -13.63 8.38
C MET A 72 12.18 -14.94 7.94
N THR A 73 10.88 -15.11 8.21
CA THR A 73 10.09 -16.30 7.86
C THR A 73 9.04 -15.93 6.81
N PRO A 74 9.15 -16.42 5.55
CA PRO A 74 8.20 -16.14 4.47
C PRO A 74 6.75 -16.59 4.74
N ALA A 75 6.56 -17.53 5.68
CA ALA A 75 5.25 -18.02 6.14
C ALA A 75 4.65 -17.21 7.30
N SER A 76 5.35 -16.18 7.79
CA SER A 76 4.85 -15.32 8.87
C SER A 76 3.58 -14.59 8.42
N GLN A 77 2.53 -14.63 9.24
CA GLN A 77 1.34 -13.79 9.03
C GLN A 77 1.49 -12.39 9.62
N LYS A 78 2.69 -12.02 10.10
CA LYS A 78 2.95 -10.67 10.58
C LYS A 78 2.90 -9.69 9.41
N TRP A 79 2.23 -8.57 9.66
CA TRP A 79 2.21 -7.41 8.78
C TRP A 79 3.46 -6.57 9.03
N GLY A 80 4.20 -6.26 7.98
CA GLY A 80 5.33 -5.34 8.05
C GLY A 80 5.18 -4.22 7.03
N GLU A 81 5.77 -3.07 7.34
CA GLU A 81 5.79 -1.92 6.43
C GLU A 81 6.68 -2.22 5.23
N VAL A 82 6.10 -2.12 4.03
CA VAL A 82 6.85 -2.33 2.78
C VAL A 82 7.13 -1.04 2.04
N ALA A 83 6.30 -0.03 2.25
CA ALA A 83 6.38 1.23 1.55
C ALA A 83 5.52 2.30 2.24
N MET A 84 5.87 3.56 1.99
CA MET A 84 5.07 4.72 2.32
C MET A 84 5.03 5.65 1.11
N GLY A 85 3.87 6.25 0.84
CA GLY A 85 3.67 7.13 -0.29
C GLY A 85 2.47 8.03 -0.12
N THR A 86 2.02 8.60 -1.23
CA THR A 86 0.81 9.42 -1.30
C THR A 86 -0.20 8.82 -2.25
N LEU A 87 -1.49 8.88 -1.89
CA LEU A 87 -2.57 8.54 -2.78
C LEU A 87 -2.53 9.47 -4.00
N SER A 88 -2.42 8.93 -5.21
CA SER A 88 -2.31 9.74 -6.43
C SER A 88 -3.51 9.60 -7.35
N ASN A 89 -4.12 8.42 -7.42
CA ASN A 89 -5.34 8.19 -8.19
C ASN A 89 -6.15 7.02 -7.62
N VAL A 90 -7.45 7.02 -7.90
CA VAL A 90 -8.36 5.91 -7.58
C VAL A 90 -9.22 5.65 -8.82
N ASP A 91 -8.99 4.52 -9.48
CA ASP A 91 -9.74 4.10 -10.66
C ASP A 91 -10.70 2.98 -10.30
N GLU A 92 -11.91 2.98 -10.85
CA GLU A 92 -12.84 1.86 -10.74
C GLU A 92 -12.89 1.13 -12.08
N SER A 93 -12.45 -0.13 -12.12
CA SER A 93 -12.39 -0.92 -13.35
C SER A 93 -12.74 -2.38 -13.08
N GLY A 94 -13.62 -2.94 -13.91
CA GLY A 94 -13.98 -4.36 -13.85
C GLY A 94 -14.56 -4.82 -12.50
N GLY A 95 -15.25 -3.94 -11.77
CA GLY A 95 -15.81 -4.25 -10.44
C GLY A 95 -14.78 -4.26 -9.30
N LYS A 96 -13.55 -3.80 -9.57
CA LYS A 96 -12.49 -3.58 -8.57
C LYS A 96 -12.14 -2.10 -8.51
N THR A 97 -11.66 -1.67 -7.35
CA THR A 97 -11.08 -0.33 -7.19
C THR A 97 -9.56 -0.46 -7.19
N LEU A 98 -8.92 0.24 -8.11
CA LEU A 98 -7.47 0.32 -8.30
C LEU A 98 -6.96 1.59 -7.63
N VAL A 99 -6.16 1.41 -6.58
CA VAL A 99 -5.60 2.50 -5.79
C VAL A 99 -4.17 2.72 -6.24
N HIS A 100 -3.89 3.89 -6.79
CA HIS A 100 -2.56 4.28 -7.24
C HIS A 100 -1.86 5.05 -6.12
N ILE A 101 -0.71 4.55 -5.69
CA ILE A 101 0.10 5.14 -4.62
C ILE A 101 1.44 5.55 -5.21
N ALA A 102 1.74 6.84 -5.15
CA ALA A 102 3.00 7.42 -5.55
C ALA A 102 4.02 7.30 -4.41
N LEU A 103 5.14 6.64 -4.71
CA LEU A 103 6.20 6.34 -3.76
C LEU A 103 7.44 7.14 -4.17
N LYS A 104 8.01 7.89 -3.22
CA LYS A 104 9.26 8.62 -3.43
C LYS A 104 10.42 7.63 -3.30
N GLY A 105 10.96 7.17 -4.43
CA GLY A 105 12.08 6.23 -4.51
C GLY A 105 11.75 4.91 -5.17
N ALA A 106 12.79 4.15 -5.49
CA ALA A 106 12.67 2.83 -6.12
C ALA A 106 12.33 1.76 -5.07
N ILE A 107 11.27 0.99 -5.30
CA ILE A 107 10.93 -0.15 -4.44
C ILE A 107 11.36 -1.45 -5.08
N LYS A 108 12.09 -2.28 -4.33
CA LYS A 108 12.46 -3.62 -4.76
C LYS A 108 11.23 -4.54 -4.72
N VAL A 109 10.83 -5.03 -5.88
CA VAL A 109 9.69 -5.95 -6.07
C VAL A 109 10.21 -7.35 -6.30
N GLY A 110 9.90 -8.26 -5.38
CA GLY A 110 10.26 -9.67 -5.48
C GLY A 110 9.15 -10.50 -6.12
N ARG A 111 9.52 -11.47 -6.97
CA ARG A 111 8.61 -12.56 -7.32
C ARG A 111 8.45 -13.49 -6.12
N LEU A 112 7.21 -13.92 -5.87
CA LEU A 112 6.95 -15.09 -5.04
C LEU A 112 7.55 -16.28 -5.80
N VAL A 113 8.62 -16.85 -5.28
CA VAL A 113 9.08 -18.17 -5.72
C VAL A 113 8.07 -19.14 -5.10
N GLN A 114 7.27 -19.78 -5.95
CA GLN A 114 6.41 -20.90 -5.54
C GLN A 114 7.27 -22.08 -5.12
#